data_AF-A0A069A1Y6-F1
#
_entry.id   AF-A0A069A1Y6-F1
#
_cell.length_a   1.000
_cell.length_b   1.000
_cell.length_c   1.000
_cell.angle_alpha   90.00
_cell.angle_beta   90.00
_cell.angle_gamma   90.00
#
_symmetry.space_group_name_H-M   'P 1'
#
loop_
_entity.id
_entity.type
_entity.pdbx_description
1 polymer ?
#
loop_
_entity_poly.entity_id
_entity_poly.type
_entity_poly.pdbx_seq_one_letter_code
_entity_poly.pdbx_strand_id
1 'polypeptide(L)'
;MFNIYKVKIKTKRTLEQVRNQSVDFEYSEKGLKNTLKYYNLIDDLKVIVVKFGDEYCLANYNEEDRKIIMEAHYLLEQDEYTGCYINEYERFKKDWENGNCDGEACMVFSDDEIEIIEKLREG
;
A
#
# COMPACT_ATOMS: atom_id res chain seq x y z
N MET A 1 -9.07 3.05 20.73
CA MET A 1 -9.06 1.58 20.73
C MET A 1 -8.48 1.17 19.40
N PHE A 2 -7.38 0.42 19.39
CA PHE A 2 -6.77 -0.09 18.16
C PHE A 2 -6.97 -1.59 18.12
N ASN A 3 -7.27 -2.11 16.93
CA ASN A 3 -7.40 -3.55 16.72
C ASN A 3 -6.34 -4.01 15.75
N ILE A 4 -5.73 -5.16 16.01
CA ILE A 4 -4.74 -5.75 15.12
C ILE A 4 -5.37 -6.96 14.45
N TYR A 5 -5.30 -7.02 13.13
CA TYR A 5 -5.87 -8.10 12.32
C TYR A 5 -4.83 -8.70 11.39
N LYS A 6 -4.97 -9.99 11.13
CA LYS A 6 -4.40 -10.61 9.94
C LYS A 6 -5.46 -10.57 8.85
N VAL A 7 -5.08 -10.04 7.69
CA VAL A 7 -6.01 -9.82 6.58
C VAL A 7 -5.44 -10.37 5.28
N LYS A 8 -6.33 -10.62 4.31
CA LYS A 8 -5.98 -10.78 2.91
C LYS A 8 -6.35 -9.50 2.17
N ILE A 9 -5.43 -8.95 1.39
CA ILE A 9 -5.68 -7.76 0.57
C ILE A 9 -6.55 -8.12 -0.64
N LYS A 10 -7.53 -7.27 -0.95
CA LYS A 10 -8.51 -7.40 -2.06
C LYS A 10 -8.57 -6.10 -2.86
N THR A 11 -7.49 -5.79 -3.54
CA THR A 11 -7.31 -4.50 -4.21
C THR A 11 -7.33 -4.60 -5.73
N LYS A 12 -7.45 -5.81 -6.30
CA LYS A 12 -7.48 -6.01 -7.75
C LYS A 12 -8.49 -5.11 -8.43
N ARG A 13 -8.02 -4.37 -9.43
CA ARG A 13 -8.85 -3.41 -10.15
C ARG A 13 -8.44 -3.24 -11.60
N THR A 14 -9.33 -2.65 -12.37
CA THR A 14 -9.11 -2.19 -13.74
C THR A 14 -8.70 -0.73 -13.77
N LEU A 15 -8.14 -0.27 -14.90
CA LEU A 15 -7.79 1.14 -15.09
C LEU A 15 -9.02 2.06 -14.97
N GLU A 16 -10.18 1.60 -15.42
CA GLU A 16 -11.45 2.34 -15.33
C GLU A 16 -11.88 2.55 -13.87
N GLN A 17 -11.76 1.52 -13.03
CA GLN A 17 -12.04 1.62 -11.60
C GLN A 17 -11.11 2.63 -10.91
N VAL A 18 -9.82 2.64 -11.24
CA VAL A 18 -8.86 3.63 -10.70
C VAL A 18 -9.23 5.05 -11.12
N ARG A 19 -9.58 5.26 -12.39
CA ARG A 19 -10.02 6.56 -12.90
C ARG A 19 -11.25 7.09 -12.17
N ASN A 20 -12.22 6.23 -11.90
CA ASN A 20 -13.48 6.61 -11.24
C ASN A 20 -13.34 6.85 -9.73
N GLN A 21 -12.26 6.39 -9.10
CA GLN A 21 -11.96 6.65 -7.68
C GLN A 21 -11.24 8.00 -7.49
N SER A 22 -10.56 8.47 -8.53
CA SER A 22 -9.68 9.64 -8.49
C SER A 22 -10.40 10.98 -8.72
N VAL A 23 -11.69 11.07 -8.40
CA VAL A 23 -12.58 12.16 -8.87
C VAL A 23 -12.14 13.55 -8.39
N ASP A 24 -11.35 13.61 -7.31
CA ASP A 24 -10.90 14.86 -6.69
C ASP A 24 -9.53 15.35 -7.19
N PHE A 25 -8.77 14.53 -7.95
CA PHE A 25 -7.45 14.90 -8.48
C PHE A 25 -7.25 14.43 -9.92
N GLU A 26 -6.85 15.35 -10.82
CA GLU A 26 -6.44 14.99 -12.18
C GLU A 26 -5.10 14.25 -12.16
N TYR A 27 -5.14 12.93 -12.00
CA TYR A 27 -3.96 12.09 -12.18
C TYR A 27 -3.52 12.08 -13.64
N SER A 28 -2.23 12.20 -13.86
CA SER A 28 -1.64 11.91 -15.18
C SER A 28 -1.88 10.44 -15.57
N GLU A 29 -1.88 10.15 -16.88
CA GLU A 29 -1.96 8.76 -17.38
C GLU A 29 -0.86 7.86 -16.79
N LYS A 30 0.31 8.42 -16.49
CA LYS A 30 1.39 7.70 -15.80
C LYS A 30 1.01 7.41 -14.35
N GLY A 31 0.45 8.38 -13.63
CA GLY A 31 -0.05 8.23 -12.27
C GLY A 31 -1.10 7.13 -12.18
N LEU A 32 -2.15 7.18 -13.01
CA LEU A 32 -3.20 6.15 -13.05
C LEU A 32 -2.64 4.73 -13.28
N LYS A 33 -1.65 4.59 -14.17
CA LYS A 33 -1.00 3.29 -14.44
C LYS A 33 -0.14 2.83 -13.27
N ASN A 34 0.52 3.73 -12.55
CA ASN A 34 1.29 3.40 -11.35
C ASN A 34 0.35 2.97 -10.21
N THR A 35 -0.75 3.69 -10.00
CA THR A 35 -1.79 3.33 -9.04
C THR A 35 -2.41 1.96 -9.36
N LEU A 36 -2.74 1.70 -10.62
CA LEU A 36 -3.22 0.38 -11.06
C LEU A 36 -2.19 -0.73 -10.77
N LYS A 37 -0.91 -0.49 -11.04
CA LYS A 37 0.16 -1.46 -10.76
C LYS A 37 0.27 -1.72 -9.27
N TYR A 38 0.24 -0.67 -8.44
CA TYR A 38 0.29 -0.79 -6.99
C TYR A 38 -0.79 -1.73 -6.48
N TYR A 39 -2.05 -1.42 -6.80
CA TYR A 39 -3.18 -2.20 -6.31
C TYR A 39 -3.19 -3.65 -6.78
N ASN A 40 -2.74 -3.93 -8.00
CA ASN A 40 -2.66 -5.29 -8.52
C ASN A 40 -1.42 -6.05 -8.01
N LEU A 41 -0.36 -5.35 -7.60
CA LEU A 41 0.87 -5.96 -7.10
C LEU A 41 0.70 -6.52 -5.69
N ILE A 42 -0.08 -5.85 -4.85
CA ILE A 42 -0.32 -6.24 -3.45
C ILE A 42 -1.59 -7.09 -3.25
N ASP A 43 -2.37 -7.29 -4.32
CA ASP A 43 -3.59 -8.10 -4.26
C ASP A 43 -3.28 -9.54 -3.81
N ASP A 44 -4.21 -10.13 -3.07
CA ASP A 44 -4.09 -11.46 -2.46
C ASP A 44 -3.00 -11.63 -1.37
N LEU A 45 -2.16 -10.63 -1.10
CA LEU A 45 -1.17 -10.70 -0.01
C LEU A 45 -1.84 -10.87 1.35
N LYS A 46 -1.19 -11.64 2.23
CA LYS A 46 -1.61 -11.82 3.62
C LYS A 46 -0.71 -11.01 4.54
N VAL A 47 -1.27 -9.97 5.14
CA VAL A 47 -0.52 -9.00 5.94
C VAL A 47 -1.15 -8.83 7.33
N ILE A 48 -0.40 -8.19 8.22
CA ILE A 48 -0.91 -7.72 9.52
C ILE A 48 -1.18 -6.23 9.39
N VAL A 49 -2.38 -5.82 9.82
CA VAL A 49 -2.82 -4.43 9.81
C VAL A 49 -3.26 -3.99 11.21
N VAL A 50 -3.10 -2.71 11.48
CA VAL A 50 -3.70 -2.03 12.64
C VAL A 50 -4.90 -1.23 12.14
N LYS A 51 -6.08 -1.47 12.71
CA LYS A 51 -7.25 -0.63 12.49
C LYS A 51 -7.18 0.59 13.39
N PHE A 52 -7.19 1.76 12.78
CA PHE A 52 -7.23 3.06 13.45
C PHE A 52 -8.34 3.91 12.82
N GLY A 53 -9.39 4.21 13.60
CA GLY A 53 -10.61 4.81 13.04
C GLY A 53 -11.27 3.86 12.02
N ASP A 54 -11.54 4.38 10.83
CA ASP A 54 -12.19 3.65 9.74
C ASP A 54 -11.19 3.01 8.75
N GLU A 55 -9.89 3.13 9.04
CA GLU A 55 -8.82 2.71 8.14
C GLU A 55 -7.97 1.57 8.72
N TYR A 56 -7.38 0.76 7.84
CA TYR A 56 -6.42 -0.28 8.18
C TYR A 56 -5.03 0.08 7.63
N CYS A 57 -4.07 0.29 8.52
CA CYS A 57 -2.70 0.59 8.15
C CYS A 57 -1.86 -0.70 8.18
N LEU A 58 -1.02 -0.91 7.16
CA LEU A 58 -0.03 -1.99 7.16
C LEU A 58 0.88 -1.87 8.40
N ALA A 59 1.01 -2.97 9.13
CA ALA A 59 1.83 -3.03 10.34
C ALA A 59 2.89 -4.13 10.27
N ASN A 60 2.67 -5.18 9.48
CA ASN A 60 3.65 -6.21 9.21
C ASN A 60 3.29 -7.04 7.98
N TYR A 61 4.26 -7.76 7.42
CA TYR A 61 4.11 -8.65 6.28
C TYR A 61 5.05 -9.86 6.41
N ASN A 62 4.87 -10.89 5.58
CA ASN A 62 5.78 -12.05 5.60
C ASN A 62 7.10 -11.68 4.92
N GLU A 63 8.23 -12.19 5.41
CA GLU A 63 9.55 -11.87 4.85
C GLU A 63 9.67 -12.20 3.36
N GLU A 64 8.97 -13.24 2.88
CA GLU A 64 8.91 -13.59 1.46
C GLU A 64 8.25 -12.51 0.58
N ASP A 65 7.35 -11.70 1.17
CA ASP A 65 6.64 -10.61 0.51
C ASP A 65 7.42 -9.29 0.57
N ARG A 66 8.54 -9.23 1.29
CA ARG A 66 9.32 -7.98 1.53
C ARG A 66 9.65 -7.23 0.23
N LYS A 67 10.01 -7.97 -0.83
CA LYS A 67 10.33 -7.36 -2.13
C LYS A 67 9.09 -6.77 -2.80
N ILE A 68 7.94 -7.45 -2.70
CA ILE A 68 6.67 -6.99 -3.27
C ILE A 68 6.23 -5.71 -2.57
N ILE A 69 6.32 -5.67 -1.25
CA ILE A 69 5.99 -4.47 -0.45
C ILE A 69 6.92 -3.31 -0.79
N MET A 70 8.24 -3.55 -0.91
CA MET A 70 9.20 -2.53 -1.33
C MET A 70 8.84 -1.94 -2.71
N GLU A 71 8.55 -2.79 -3.70
CA GLU A 71 8.19 -2.35 -5.06
C GLU A 71 6.83 -1.60 -5.06
N ALA A 72 5.86 -2.06 -4.27
CA ALA A 72 4.58 -1.39 -4.10
C ALA A 72 4.75 -0.01 -3.47
N HIS A 73 5.60 0.12 -2.44
CA HIS A 73 5.89 1.40 -1.82
C HIS A 73 6.55 2.36 -2.80
N TYR A 74 7.53 1.88 -3.59
CA TYR A 74 8.15 2.70 -4.61
C TYR A 74 7.16 3.23 -5.67
N LEU A 75 6.10 2.48 -5.98
CA LEU A 75 5.05 2.95 -6.87
C LEU A 75 4.26 4.13 -6.27
N LEU A 76 4.00 4.11 -4.95
CA LEU A 76 3.37 5.23 -4.23
C LEU A 76 4.30 6.46 -4.19
N GLU A 77 5.61 6.25 -4.06
CA GLU A 77 6.64 7.30 -4.11
C GLU A 77 6.74 8.03 -5.46
N GLN A 78 6.04 7.55 -6.50
CA GLN A 78 5.98 8.23 -7.80
C GLN A 78 4.88 9.29 -7.88
N ASP A 79 4.08 9.47 -6.84
CA ASP A 79 3.11 10.56 -6.75
C ASP A 79 3.83 11.91 -6.58
N GLU A 80 3.46 12.91 -7.39
CA GLU A 80 4.14 14.21 -7.40
C GLU A 80 3.81 15.08 -6.19
N TYR A 81 2.75 14.76 -5.45
CA TYR A 81 2.30 15.50 -4.27
C TYR A 81 2.83 14.89 -2.97
N THR A 82 2.96 13.57 -2.91
CA THR A 82 3.36 12.86 -1.68
C THR A 82 4.71 12.15 -1.76
N GLY A 83 5.23 11.89 -2.95
CA GLY A 83 6.47 11.13 -3.15
C GLY A 83 7.76 11.90 -2.85
N CYS A 84 8.70 11.20 -2.24
CA CYS A 84 10.05 11.66 -1.91
C CYS A 84 11.14 11.04 -2.81
N TYR A 85 10.83 9.94 -3.53
CA TYR A 85 11.77 9.20 -4.39
C TYR A 85 11.33 9.13 -5.86
N ILE A 86 10.81 10.23 -6.40
CA ILE A 86 10.29 10.30 -7.77
C ILE A 86 11.41 10.00 -8.78
N ASN A 87 11.28 8.89 -9.52
CA ASN A 87 12.30 8.34 -10.42
C ASN A 87 13.68 8.05 -9.78
N GLU A 88 13.77 7.90 -8.44
CA GLU A 88 15.02 7.67 -7.70
C GLU A 88 15.14 6.24 -7.13
N TYR A 89 14.86 5.21 -7.95
CA TYR A 89 14.77 3.81 -7.50
C TYR A 89 15.99 3.30 -6.71
N GLU A 90 17.21 3.55 -7.20
CA GLU A 90 18.43 3.05 -6.54
C GLU A 90 18.66 3.70 -5.18
N ARG A 91 18.31 4.98 -5.05
CA ARG A 91 18.36 5.68 -3.76
C ARG A 91 17.32 5.12 -2.81
N PHE A 92 16.07 5.01 -3.27
CA PHE A 92 14.97 4.41 -2.51
C PHE A 92 15.33 3.01 -2.01
N LYS A 93 15.79 2.13 -2.90
CA LYS A 93 16.17 0.76 -2.57
C LYS A 93 17.26 0.72 -1.50
N LYS A 94 18.29 1.56 -1.62
CA LYS A 94 19.35 1.66 -0.63
C LYS A 94 18.80 2.13 0.73
N ASP A 95 17.92 3.12 0.74
CA ASP A 95 17.34 3.64 1.99
C ASP A 95 16.40 2.61 2.63
N TRP A 96 15.61 1.88 1.84
CA TRP A 96 14.80 0.75 2.26
C TRP A 96 15.63 -0.38 2.88
N GLU A 97 16.73 -0.79 2.22
CA GLU A 97 17.63 -1.83 2.72
C GLU A 97 18.32 -1.44 4.03
N ASN A 98 18.57 -0.15 4.25
CA ASN A 98 19.17 0.37 5.47
C ASN A 98 18.16 0.72 6.58
N GLY A 99 16.85 0.56 6.33
CA GLY A 99 15.80 0.91 7.30
C GLY A 99 15.61 2.43 7.49
N ASN A 100 16.03 3.25 6.51
CA ASN A 100 15.89 4.71 6.51
C ASN A 100 14.62 5.19 5.77
N CYS A 101 13.71 4.27 5.47
CA CYS A 101 12.44 4.55 4.82
C CYS A 101 11.32 4.06 5.73
N ASP A 102 10.43 4.96 6.16
CA ASP A 102 9.24 4.63 6.97
C ASP A 102 8.12 4.06 6.08
N GLY A 103 8.46 3.12 5.19
CA GLY A 103 7.60 2.78 4.06
C GLY A 103 6.33 1.99 4.41
N GLU A 104 6.25 1.42 5.61
CA GLU A 104 5.08 0.66 6.07
C GLU A 104 3.90 1.59 6.42
N ALA A 105 4.18 2.83 6.86
CA ALA A 105 3.17 3.75 7.35
C ALA A 105 2.26 4.35 6.26
N CYS A 106 2.62 4.21 4.97
CA CYS A 106 1.91 4.82 3.86
C CYS A 106 0.91 3.89 3.16
N MET A 107 0.80 2.62 3.57
CA MET A 107 -0.15 1.67 2.96
C MET A 107 -1.40 1.53 3.82
N VAL A 108 -2.48 2.13 3.35
CA VAL A 108 -3.77 2.21 4.03
C VAL A 108 -4.85 1.57 3.17
N PHE A 109 -5.76 0.84 3.82
CA PHE A 109 -6.84 0.10 3.17
C PHE A 109 -8.19 0.43 3.80
N SER A 110 -9.24 0.44 2.98
CA SER A 110 -10.64 0.50 3.42
C SER A 110 -11.22 -0.89 3.74
N ASP A 111 -12.40 -0.93 4.36
CA ASP A 111 -13.09 -2.19 4.70
C ASP A 111 -13.35 -3.10 3.48
N ASP A 112 -13.58 -2.53 2.28
CA ASP A 112 -13.83 -3.28 1.04
C ASP A 112 -12.55 -3.77 0.34
N GLU A 113 -11.39 -3.23 0.72
CA GLU A 113 -10.08 -3.60 0.17
C GLU A 113 -9.40 -4.72 0.97
N ILE A 114 -10.04 -5.24 2.02
CA ILE A 114 -9.50 -6.32 2.84
C ILE A 114 -10.52 -7.43 3.14
N GLU A 115 -10.01 -8.61 3.45
CA GLU A 115 -10.76 -9.69 4.08
C GLU A 115 -10.08 -10.05 5.40
N ILE A 116 -10.80 -9.91 6.52
CA ILE A 116 -10.29 -10.31 7.83
C ILE A 116 -10.20 -11.83 7.90
N ILE A 117 -8.98 -12.34 8.08
CA ILE A 117 -8.71 -13.76 8.32
C ILE A 117 -8.80 -14.04 9.83
N GLU A 118 -8.19 -13.17 10.64
CA GLU A 118 -8.03 -13.40 12.08
C GLU A 118 -7.91 -12.06 12.84
N LYS A 119 -8.50 -11.97 14.03
CA LYS A 119 -8.28 -10.88 14.98
C LYS A 119 -7.17 -11.28 15.95
N LEU A 120 -6.05 -10.55 15.92
CA LEU A 120 -4.86 -10.87 16.72
C LEU A 120 -4.89 -10.20 18.10
N ARG A 121 -5.35 -8.94 18.18
CA ARG A 121 -5.37 -8.17 19.42
C ARG A 121 -6.42 -7.06 19.39
N GLU A 122 -6.93 -6.72 20.57
CA GLU A 122 -7.74 -5.52 20.86
C GLU A 122 -7.07 -4.74 21.98
N GLY A 123 -7.02 -3.41 21.86
CA GLY A 123 -6.38 -2.52 22.83
C GLY A 123 -7.04 -1.15 22.90
#